data_AF-A0A6I2XX84-F1
#
_entry.id   AF-A0A6I2XX84-F1
#
_cell.length_a   1.000
_cell.length_b   1.000
_cell.length_c   1.000
_cell.angle_alpha   90.00
_cell.angle_beta   90.00
_cell.angle_gamma   90.00
#
_symmetry.space_group_name_H-M   'P 1'
#
loop_
_entity.id
_entity.type
_entity.pdbx_description
1 polymer ?
#
loop_
_entity_poly.entity_id
_entity_poly.type
_entity_poly.pdbx_seq_one_letter_code
_entity_poly.pdbx_strand_id
1 'polypeptide(L)'
;MAHEEVTPTVPKPSVVDLQAEIAAARAELAASLAALKGQASAGALAKRGGRAIIGLFTDEQGGVRPERIAIVGAVVVGVVALSIMTRRRR
;
A
#
# COMPACT_ATOMS: atom_id res chain seq x y z
N MET A 1 -3.18 -52.40 33.82
CA MET A 1 -2.55 -51.56 32.78
C MET A 1 -2.81 -50.12 33.15
N ALA A 2 -1.86 -49.47 33.82
CA ALA A 2 -1.95 -48.06 34.18
C ALA A 2 -1.38 -47.24 33.02
N HIS A 3 -2.16 -46.30 32.49
CA HIS A 3 -1.68 -45.30 31.56
C HIS A 3 -0.97 -44.22 32.37
N GLU A 4 0.36 -44.16 32.25
CA GLU A 4 1.17 -43.09 32.81
C GLU A 4 1.01 -41.85 31.92
N GLU A 5 0.28 -40.86 32.42
CA GLU A 5 0.09 -39.58 31.76
C GLU A 5 1.39 -38.77 31.87
N VAL A 6 2.25 -38.87 30.85
CA VAL A 6 3.44 -38.01 30.71
C VAL A 6 2.96 -36.61 30.36
N THR A 7 2.78 -35.77 31.37
CA THR A 7 2.62 -34.32 31.16
C THR A 7 3.98 -33.74 30.76
N PRO A 8 4.13 -33.16 29.55
CA PRO A 8 5.39 -32.53 29.17
C PRO A 8 5.57 -31.28 30.04
N THR A 9 6.55 -31.31 30.94
CA THR A 9 7.02 -30.14 31.67
C THR A 9 7.77 -29.24 30.68
N VAL A 10 7.03 -28.36 29.99
CA VAL A 10 7.64 -27.32 29.14
C VAL A 10 8.44 -26.39 30.06
N PRO A 11 9.77 -26.30 29.92
CA PRO A 11 10.56 -25.35 30.70
C PRO A 11 10.03 -23.94 30.43
N LYS A 12 9.75 -23.17 31.50
CA LYS A 12 9.35 -21.77 31.33
C LYS A 12 10.50 -21.02 30.64
N PRO A 13 10.25 -20.33 29.51
CA PRO A 13 11.29 -19.58 28.81
C PRO A 13 11.92 -18.56 29.76
N SER A 14 13.25 -18.40 29.70
CA SER A 14 13.91 -17.38 30.49
C SER A 14 13.54 -15.99 29.95
N VAL A 15 13.66 -14.96 30.79
CA VAL A 15 13.39 -13.58 30.37
C VAL A 15 14.31 -13.17 29.21
N VAL A 16 15.52 -13.73 29.15
CA VAL A 16 16.49 -13.49 28.06
C VAL A 16 15.99 -14.09 26.75
N ASP A 17 15.45 -15.31 26.78
CA ASP A 17 14.90 -15.98 25.59
C ASP A 17 13.70 -15.20 25.03
N LEU A 18 12.81 -14.75 25.91
CA LEU A 18 11.66 -13.92 25.51
C LEU A 18 12.08 -12.59 24.89
N GLN A 19 13.13 -11.95 25.42
CA GLN A 19 13.65 -10.71 24.85
C GLN A 19 14.29 -10.93 23.48
N ALA A 20 15.01 -12.05 23.30
CA ALA A 20 15.58 -12.42 22.01
C ALA A 20 14.49 -12.70 20.97
N GLU A 21 13.43 -13.42 21.34
CA GLU A 21 12.27 -13.68 20.48
C GLU A 21 11.55 -12.39 20.09
N ILE A 22 11.32 -11.47 21.03
CA ILE A 22 10.69 -10.17 20.73
C ILE A 22 11.57 -9.33 19.80
N ALA A 23 12.89 -9.34 19.99
CA ALA A 23 13.82 -8.63 19.12
C ALA A 23 13.79 -9.20 17.69
N ALA A 24 13.80 -10.53 17.55
CA ALA A 24 13.67 -11.21 16.27
C ALA A 24 12.33 -10.89 15.58
N ALA A 25 11.22 -10.97 16.31
CA ALA A 25 9.88 -10.66 15.78
C ALA A 25 9.76 -9.20 15.31
N ARG A 26 10.38 -8.25 16.02
CA ARG A 26 10.42 -6.83 15.60
C ARG A 26 11.23 -6.64 14.33
N ALA A 27 12.35 -7.34 14.18
CA ALA A 27 13.17 -7.28 12.97
C ALA A 27 12.39 -7.82 11.75
N GLU A 28 11.68 -8.94 11.92
CA GLU A 28 10.84 -9.54 10.87
C GLU A 28 9.65 -8.63 10.50
N LEU A 29 9.02 -8.00 11.50
CA LEU A 29 7.95 -7.02 11.26
C LEU A 29 8.45 -5.81 10.48
N ALA A 30 9.62 -5.26 10.84
CA ALA A 30 10.22 -4.14 10.13
C ALA A 30 10.54 -4.49 8.67
N ALA A 31 11.07 -5.70 8.42
CA ALA A 31 11.32 -6.20 7.08
C ALA A 31 10.01 -6.35 6.27
N SER A 32 8.96 -6.89 6.90
CA SER A 32 7.64 -7.05 6.30
C SER A 32 7.00 -5.70 5.96
N LEU A 33 7.12 -4.71 6.83
CA LEU A 33 6.65 -3.34 6.58
C LEU A 33 7.41 -2.67 5.45
N ALA A 34 8.73 -2.86 5.36
CA ALA A 34 9.53 -2.34 4.26
C ALA A 34 9.11 -2.95 2.92
N ALA A 35 8.88 -4.26 2.87
CA ALA A 35 8.38 -4.96 1.69
C ALA A 35 6.97 -4.47 1.31
N LEU A 36 6.08 -4.32 2.29
CA LEU A 36 4.71 -3.84 2.09
C LEU A 36 4.69 -2.40 1.57
N LYS A 37 5.56 -1.53 2.12
CA LYS A 37 5.73 -0.16 1.64
C LYS A 37 6.27 -0.10 0.21
N GLY A 38 7.16 -1.01 -0.18
CA GLY A 38 7.61 -1.16 -1.57
C GLY A 38 6.46 -1.53 -2.51
N GLN A 39 5.60 -2.46 -2.10
CA GLN A 39 4.41 -2.88 -2.85
C GLN A 39 3.31 -1.81 -2.91
N ALA A 40 3.20 -0.99 -1.86
CA ALA A 40 2.30 0.16 -1.78
C ALA A 40 2.92 1.45 -2.31
N SER A 41 4.09 1.39 -2.95
CA SER A 41 4.71 2.57 -3.55
C SER A 41 3.75 3.21 -4.56
N ALA A 42 3.74 4.53 -4.64
CA ALA A 42 2.87 5.27 -5.55
C ALA A 42 3.00 4.77 -7.01
N GLY A 43 4.19 4.35 -7.43
CA GLY A 43 4.41 3.74 -8.74
C GLY A 43 3.79 2.35 -8.91
N ALA A 44 3.82 1.51 -7.87
CA ALA A 44 3.16 0.19 -7.90
C ALA A 44 1.63 0.31 -7.84
N LEU A 45 1.12 1.25 -7.01
CA LEU A 45 -0.30 1.60 -6.96
C LEU A 45 -0.77 2.24 -8.26
N ALA A 46 0.00 3.14 -8.87
CA ALA A 46 -0.32 3.73 -10.17
C ALA A 46 -0.26 2.71 -11.31
N LYS A 47 0.63 1.72 -11.28
CA LYS A 47 0.62 0.61 -12.26
C LYS A 47 -0.61 -0.28 -12.10
N ARG A 48 -1.08 -0.54 -10.87
CA ARG A 48 -2.30 -1.30 -10.61
C ARG A 48 -3.57 -0.50 -10.93
N GLY A 49 -3.63 0.76 -10.53
CA GLY A 49 -4.76 1.67 -10.74
C GLY A 49 -4.83 2.26 -12.15
N GLY A 50 -3.70 2.39 -12.83
CA GLY A 50 -3.62 2.95 -14.19
C GLY A 50 -4.44 2.16 -15.19
N ARG A 51 -4.54 0.83 -15.03
CA ARG A 51 -5.39 -0.01 -15.88
C ARG A 51 -6.90 0.21 -15.59
N ALA A 52 -7.27 0.55 -14.35
CA ALA A 52 -8.64 0.93 -14.00
C ALA A 52 -8.99 2.36 -14.45
N ILE A 53 -8.03 3.28 -14.43
CA ILE A 53 -8.19 4.66 -14.89
C ILE A 53 -8.34 4.72 -16.41
N ILE A 54 -7.56 3.92 -17.17
CA ILE A 54 -7.69 3.85 -18.63
C ILE A 54 -9.12 3.41 -19.02
N GLY A 55 -9.71 2.44 -18.31
CA GLY A 55 -11.10 2.02 -18.50
C GLY A 55 -12.14 3.13 -18.31
N LEU A 56 -11.81 4.20 -17.58
CA LEU A 56 -12.68 5.37 -17.43
C LEU A 56 -12.69 6.27 -18.70
N PHE A 57 -11.62 6.23 -19.48
CA PHE A 57 -11.36 7.07 -20.66
C PHE A 57 -11.53 6.32 -22.00
N THR A 58 -11.46 5.00 -22.02
CA THR A 58 -11.75 4.16 -23.19
C THR A 58 -13.21 3.73 -23.23
N ASP A 59 -13.83 3.84 -24.41
CA ASP A 59 -15.17 3.34 -24.72
C ASP A 59 -15.21 1.81 -24.90
N GLU A 60 -16.40 1.21 -24.98
CA GLU A 60 -16.59 -0.24 -25.14
C GLU A 60 -15.90 -0.83 -26.38
N GLN A 61 -15.52 0.02 -27.35
CA GLN A 61 -14.78 -0.35 -28.56
C GLN A 61 -13.28 -0.03 -28.51
N GLY A 62 -12.73 0.35 -27.35
CA GLY A 62 -11.32 0.73 -27.21
C GLY A 62 -10.97 2.12 -27.77
N GLY A 63 -11.97 2.87 -28.23
CA GLY A 63 -11.83 4.25 -28.68
C GLY A 63 -11.72 5.22 -27.49
N VAL A 64 -10.88 6.24 -27.61
CA VAL A 64 -10.76 7.30 -26.61
C VAL A 64 -12.02 8.17 -26.65
N ARG A 65 -12.70 8.42 -25.52
CA ARG A 65 -13.85 9.36 -25.46
C ARG A 65 -13.35 10.80 -25.35
N PRO A 66 -13.33 11.60 -26.45
CA PRO A 66 -12.72 12.93 -26.45
C PRO A 66 -13.43 13.90 -25.51
N GLU A 67 -14.75 13.75 -25.33
CA GLU A 67 -15.56 14.61 -24.47
C GLU A 67 -15.16 14.50 -22.98
N ARG A 68 -14.88 13.28 -22.49
CA ARG A 68 -14.42 13.05 -21.11
C ARG A 68 -13.01 13.59 -20.89
N ILE A 69 -12.13 13.46 -21.89
CA ILE A 69 -10.78 14.01 -21.82
C ILE A 69 -10.80 15.54 -21.83
N ALA A 70 -11.67 16.15 -22.64
CA ALA A 70 -11.83 17.59 -22.68
C ALA A 70 -12.25 18.15 -21.31
N ILE A 71 -13.23 17.51 -20.66
CA ILE A 71 -13.70 17.92 -19.32
C ILE A 71 -12.57 17.78 -18.28
N VAL A 72 -11.91 16.62 -18.21
CA VAL A 72 -10.83 16.40 -17.24
C VAL A 72 -9.65 17.34 -17.52
N GLY A 73 -9.29 17.53 -18.79
CA GLY A 73 -8.25 18.48 -19.20
C GLY A 73 -8.58 19.91 -18.78
N ALA A 74 -9.81 20.37 -19.01
CA ALA A 74 -10.26 21.70 -18.60
C ALA A 74 -10.20 21.89 -17.08
N VAL A 75 -10.61 20.89 -16.29
CA VAL A 75 -10.55 20.93 -14.83
C VAL A 75 -9.09 21.03 -14.36
N VAL A 76 -8.19 20.20 -14.90
CA VAL A 76 -6.77 20.22 -14.51
C VAL A 76 -6.14 21.57 -14.86
N VAL A 77 -6.37 22.08 -16.07
CA VAL A 77 -5.86 23.40 -16.48
C VAL A 77 -6.40 24.50 -15.58
N GLY A 78 -7.70 24.48 -15.25
CA GLY A 78 -8.31 25.45 -14.34
C GLY A 78 -7.69 25.42 -12.93
N VAL A 79 -7.49 24.22 -12.36
CA VAL A 79 -6.87 24.05 -11.04
C VAL A 79 -5.42 24.52 -11.05
N VAL A 80 -4.65 24.19 -12.08
CA VAL A 80 -3.24 24.62 -12.20
C VAL A 80 -3.15 26.14 -12.36
N ALA A 81 -3.97 26.73 -13.24
CA ALA A 81 -4.01 28.18 -13.42
C ALA A 81 -4.40 28.90 -12.12
N LEU A 82 -5.40 28.38 -11.40
CA LEU A 82 -5.82 28.91 -10.10
C LEU A 82 -4.72 28.75 -9.04
N SER A 83 -4.03 27.62 -9.01
CA SER A 83 -2.93 27.37 -8.07
C SER A 83 -1.75 28.31 -8.32
N ILE A 84 -1.37 28.54 -9.57
CA ILE A 84 -0.32 29.50 -9.92
C ILE A 84 -0.75 30.93 -9.53
N MET A 85 -2.01 31.29 -9.79
CA MET A 85 -2.51 32.62 -9.46
C MET A 85 -2.60 32.86 -7.94
N THR A 86 -3.03 31.86 -7.18
CA THR A 86 -3.07 31.94 -5.70
C THR A 86 -1.67 31.96 -5.09
N ARG A 87 -0.70 31.25 -5.68
CA ARG A 87 0.71 31.28 -5.24
C ARG A 87 1.40 32.61 -5.55
N ARG A 88 0.99 33.32 -6.61
CA ARG A 88 1.49 34.68 -6.92
C ARG A 88 0.85 35.78 -6.08
N ARG A 89 -0.29 35.52 -5.44
CA ARG A 89 -1.00 36.48 -4.56
C ARG A 89 -0.58 36.38 -3.09
N ARG A 90 0.16 35.34 -2.70
CA ARG A 90 0.87 35.26 -1.42
C ARG A 90 2.29 35.75 -1.61
#